data_AF-A0A915CPI9-F1
#
_entry.id   AF-A0A915CPI9-F1
#
_cell.length_a   1.000
_cell.length_b   1.000
_cell.length_c   1.000
_cell.angle_alpha   90.00
_cell.angle_beta   90.00
_cell.angle_gamma   90.00
#
_symmetry.space_group_name_H-M   'P 1'
#
loop_
_entity.id
_entity.type
_entity.pdbx_description
1 polymer ?
#
loop_
_entity_poly.entity_id
_entity_poly.type
_entity_poly.pdbx_seq_one_letter_code
_entity_poly.pdbx_strand_id
1 'polypeptide(L)'
;MQRLRTVSLVHEFNAYLCFSLSFFLNILLMWLISKKSTKEMKQYSLIILQTCIIDLCLASVGALIQPVFLFIDSYLIFYQSGLIRAISPPFDILFFLIFLFIYYISMSSNAVQFLYRYLFICSAEIEQIINIDGIHLTCMETPAILPLVAGCIGIYGSIGSIFSGKGSQEVDPSVYITALGHWIPVLNPLITIIVVKPYRQTFTGRKVTNSTVLFSQTLNNTDRISRNN
;
A
#
# COMPACT_ATOMS: atom_id res chain seq x y z
N MET A 1 2.29 -18.88 -28.91
CA MET A 1 2.36 -19.90 -27.82
C MET A 1 3.55 -19.70 -26.87
N GLN A 2 4.81 -19.74 -27.32
CA GLN A 2 5.98 -19.68 -26.40
C GLN A 2 6.09 -18.38 -25.59
N ARG A 3 5.83 -17.21 -26.19
CA ARG A 3 5.86 -15.91 -25.48
C ARG A 3 4.83 -15.81 -24.35
N LEU A 4 3.60 -16.24 -24.59
CA LEU A 4 2.53 -16.27 -23.57
C LEU A 4 2.93 -17.13 -22.37
N ARG A 5 3.60 -18.25 -22.61
CA ARG A 5 4.11 -19.11 -21.54
C ARG A 5 5.18 -18.40 -20.70
N THR A 6 6.13 -17.70 -21.33
CA THR A 6 7.14 -16.94 -20.59
C THR A 6 6.52 -15.84 -19.74
N VAL A 7 5.54 -15.11 -20.28
CA VAL A 7 4.84 -14.05 -19.57
C VAL A 7 4.04 -14.61 -18.37
N SER A 8 3.33 -15.72 -18.54
CA SER A 8 2.63 -16.40 -17.44
C SER A 8 3.58 -16.79 -16.31
N LEU A 9 4.73 -17.39 -16.66
CA LEU A 9 5.73 -17.80 -15.67
C LEU A 9 6.31 -16.63 -14.87
N VAL A 10 6.58 -15.49 -15.54
CA VAL A 10 7.06 -14.27 -14.85
C VAL A 10 5.97 -13.72 -13.93
N HIS A 11 4.71 -13.71 -14.38
CA HIS A 11 3.57 -13.26 -13.58
C HIS A 11 3.37 -14.15 -12.33
N GLU A 12 3.38 -15.47 -12.49
CA GLU A 12 3.27 -16.45 -11.41
C GLU A 12 4.40 -16.27 -10.39
N PHE A 13 5.64 -16.18 -10.85
CA PHE A 13 6.80 -15.95 -9.98
C PHE A 13 6.65 -14.63 -9.20
N ASN A 14 6.27 -13.55 -9.87
CA ASN A 14 6.00 -12.27 -9.23
C ASN A 14 4.89 -12.36 -8.17
N ALA A 15 3.79 -13.05 -8.47
CA ALA A 15 2.68 -13.22 -7.54
C ALA A 15 3.12 -13.94 -6.26
N TYR A 16 3.89 -15.04 -6.37
CA TYR A 16 4.40 -15.77 -5.20
C TYR A 16 5.43 -14.97 -4.40
N LEU A 17 6.33 -14.26 -5.09
CA LEU A 17 7.28 -13.36 -4.42
C LEU A 17 6.55 -12.27 -3.62
N CYS A 18 5.55 -11.63 -4.22
CA CYS A 18 4.72 -10.62 -3.57
C CYS A 18 3.96 -11.20 -2.38
N PHE A 19 3.41 -12.41 -2.52
CA PHE A 19 2.73 -13.12 -1.44
C PHE A 19 3.66 -13.34 -0.24
N SER A 20 4.85 -13.90 -0.46
CA SER A 20 5.82 -14.16 0.61
C SER A 20 6.27 -12.86 1.31
N LEU A 21 6.58 -11.82 0.54
CA LEU A 21 6.99 -10.52 1.08
C LEU A 21 5.86 -9.83 1.84
N SER A 22 4.64 -9.83 1.29
CA SER A 22 3.46 -9.28 1.94
C SER A 22 3.21 -9.97 3.28
N PHE A 23 3.27 -11.30 3.30
CA PHE A 23 3.04 -12.08 4.51
C PHE A 23 4.06 -11.72 5.61
N PHE A 24 5.34 -11.68 5.24
CA PHE A 24 6.42 -11.31 6.16
C PHE A 24 6.26 -9.87 6.69
N LEU A 25 6.08 -8.88 5.80
CA LEU A 25 6.04 -7.47 6.18
C LEU A 25 4.79 -7.12 6.99
N ASN A 26 3.63 -7.67 6.65
CA ASN A 26 2.41 -7.44 7.42
C ASN A 26 2.50 -8.06 8.82
N ILE A 27 3.07 -9.26 8.98
CA ILE A 27 3.32 -9.86 10.30
C ILE A 27 4.31 -9.02 11.11
N LEU A 28 5.42 -8.59 10.49
CA LEU A 28 6.39 -7.71 11.13
C LEU A 28 5.74 -6.40 11.60
N LEU A 29 4.91 -5.79 10.76
CA LEU A 29 4.20 -4.56 11.10
C LEU A 29 3.20 -4.78 12.24
N MET A 30 2.44 -5.87 12.23
CA MET A 30 1.55 -6.22 13.35
C MET A 30 2.32 -6.37 14.66
N TRP A 31 3.48 -7.04 14.64
CA TRP A 31 4.37 -7.14 15.80
C TRP A 31 4.87 -5.76 16.28
N LEU A 32 5.26 -4.87 15.35
CA LEU A 32 5.67 -3.50 15.67
C LEU A 32 4.53 -2.70 16.29
N ILE A 33 3.31 -2.81 15.77
CA ILE A 33 2.12 -2.17 16.33
C ILE A 33 1.91 -2.62 17.78
N SER A 34 1.96 -3.93 18.05
CA SER A 34 1.76 -4.47 19.39
C SER A 34 2.85 -4.03 20.39
N LYS A 35 4.09 -3.82 19.93
CA LYS A 35 5.22 -3.49 20.81
C LYS A 35 5.52 -1.99 20.95
N LYS A 36 5.17 -1.17 19.95
CA LYS A 36 5.66 0.22 19.84
C LYS A 36 4.54 1.26 19.70
N SER A 37 3.26 0.87 19.67
CA SER A 37 2.16 1.84 19.63
C SER A 37 2.07 2.62 20.95
N THR A 38 2.05 3.95 20.87
CA THR A 38 1.82 4.86 22.00
C THR A 38 0.33 5.04 22.26
N LYS A 39 -0.06 5.52 23.45
CA LYS A 39 -1.47 5.76 23.79
C LYS A 39 -2.15 6.74 22.83
N GLU A 40 -1.44 7.78 22.41
CA GLU A 40 -1.90 8.80 21.46
C GLU A 40 -2.16 8.22 20.07
N MET A 41 -1.38 7.23 19.65
CA MET A 41 -1.48 6.58 18.33
C MET A 41 -2.43 5.39 18.32
N LYS A 42 -3.17 5.12 19.41
CA LYS A 42 -3.96 3.89 19.56
C LYS A 42 -4.99 3.73 18.44
N GLN A 43 -5.76 4.77 18.13
CA GLN A 43 -6.76 4.74 17.07
C GLN A 43 -6.13 4.49 15.70
N TYR A 44 -5.09 5.25 15.36
CA TYR A 44 -4.34 5.06 14.12
C TYR A 44 -3.76 3.65 13.99
N SER A 45 -3.23 3.10 15.08
CA SER A 45 -2.65 1.76 15.09
C SER A 45 -3.69 0.65 14.86
N LEU A 46 -4.96 0.88 15.23
CA LEU A 46 -6.06 -0.03 14.92
C LEU A 46 -6.39 0.00 13.41
N ILE A 47 -6.36 1.18 12.78
CA ILE A 47 -6.58 1.32 11.33
C ILE A 47 -5.47 0.59 10.55
N ILE A 48 -4.20 0.76 10.96
CA ILE A 48 -3.09 0.05 10.32
C ILE A 48 -3.24 -1.46 10.54
N LEU A 49 -3.58 -1.91 11.75
CA LEU A 49 -3.78 -3.33 12.05
C LEU A 49 -4.88 -3.95 11.19
N GLN A 50 -6.03 -3.27 11.06
CA GLN A 50 -7.10 -3.69 10.16
C GLN A 50 -6.61 -3.82 8.72
N THR A 51 -5.80 -2.86 8.26
CA THR A 51 -5.26 -2.90 6.90
C THR A 51 -4.27 -4.04 6.70
N CYS A 52 -3.43 -4.35 7.69
CA CYS A 52 -2.56 -5.53 7.62
C CYS A 52 -3.35 -6.83 7.44
N ILE A 53 -4.49 -6.98 8.13
CA ILE A 53 -5.37 -8.14 7.99
C ILE A 53 -5.94 -8.21 6.57
N ILE A 54 -6.44 -7.08 6.06
CA ILE A 54 -6.97 -6.98 4.70
C ILE A 54 -5.90 -7.31 3.65
N ASP A 55 -4.68 -6.80 3.82
CA ASP A 55 -3.56 -7.04 2.91
C ASP A 55 -3.09 -8.50 2.92
N LEU A 56 -3.13 -9.17 4.08
CA LEU A 56 -2.90 -10.61 4.18
C LEU A 56 -3.99 -11.43 3.47
N CYS A 57 -5.25 -11.04 3.62
CA CYS A 57 -6.36 -11.65 2.89
C CYS A 57 -6.20 -11.44 1.38
N LEU A 58 -5.90 -10.21 0.94
CA LEU A 58 -5.68 -9.87 -0.46
C LEU A 58 -4.51 -10.67 -1.06
N ALA A 59 -3.38 -10.73 -0.36
CA ALA A 59 -2.23 -11.50 -0.81
C ALA A 59 -2.53 -12.99 -0.93
N SER A 60 -3.25 -13.56 0.06
CA SER A 60 -3.62 -14.99 0.06
C SER A 60 -4.56 -15.32 -1.09
N VAL A 61 -5.65 -14.55 -1.25
CA VAL A 61 -6.63 -14.74 -2.32
C VAL A 61 -6.00 -14.45 -3.70
N GLY A 62 -5.15 -13.42 -3.80
CA GLY A 62 -4.40 -13.09 -5.01
C GLY A 62 -3.43 -14.20 -5.44
N ALA A 63 -2.73 -14.85 -4.51
CA ALA A 63 -1.85 -15.98 -4.80
C ALA A 63 -2.62 -17.26 -5.19
N LEU A 64 -3.83 -17.45 -4.68
CA LEU A 64 -4.69 -18.59 -5.01
C LEU A 64 -5.32 -18.46 -6.40
N ILE A 65 -5.78 -17.25 -6.75
CA ILE A 65 -6.50 -16.98 -8.01
C ILE A 65 -5.54 -16.62 -9.15
N GLN A 66 -4.51 -15.81 -8.85
CA GLN A 66 -3.59 -15.21 -9.83
C GLN A 66 -4.35 -14.65 -11.05
N PRO A 67 -5.16 -13.59 -10.85
CA PRO A 67 -5.91 -12.98 -11.93
C PRO A 67 -4.94 -12.42 -12.98
N VAL A 68 -5.18 -12.72 -14.25
CA VAL A 68 -4.46 -12.13 -15.39
C VAL A 68 -5.49 -11.51 -16.32
N PHE A 69 -5.31 -10.23 -16.60
CA PHE A 69 -6.09 -9.50 -17.59
C PHE A 69 -5.32 -9.49 -18.91
N LEU A 70 -5.98 -9.87 -19.99
CA LEU A 70 -5.45 -9.87 -21.36
C LEU A 70 -6.44 -9.17 -22.27
N PHE A 71 -5.98 -8.20 -23.06
CA PHE A 71 -6.75 -7.61 -24.14
C PHE A 71 -6.40 -8.30 -25.46
N ILE A 72 -7.39 -8.95 -26.06
CA ILE A 72 -7.28 -9.60 -27.37
C ILE A 72 -8.39 -9.04 -28.25
N ASP A 73 -8.04 -8.43 -29.38
CA ASP A 73 -8.98 -7.89 -30.36
C ASP A 73 -10.04 -6.93 -29.76
N SER A 74 -9.63 -6.06 -28.84
CA SER A 74 -10.50 -5.12 -28.09
C SER A 74 -11.43 -5.77 -27.06
N TYR A 75 -11.31 -7.08 -26.81
CA TYR A 75 -11.99 -7.75 -25.71
C TYR A 75 -11.06 -7.89 -24.51
N LEU A 76 -11.55 -7.50 -23.33
CA LEU A 76 -10.91 -7.85 -22.07
C LEU A 76 -11.22 -9.30 -21.74
N ILE A 77 -10.21 -10.15 -21.87
CA ILE A 77 -10.25 -11.55 -21.46
C ILE A 77 -9.64 -11.64 -20.07
N PHE A 78 -10.42 -12.19 -19.15
CA PHE A 78 -9.97 -12.55 -17.83
C PHE A 78 -9.58 -14.03 -17.80
N TYR A 79 -8.42 -14.34 -17.24
CA TYR A 79 -7.97 -15.71 -17.06
C TYR A 79 -7.25 -15.87 -15.72
N GLN A 80 -7.45 -17.02 -15.06
CA GLN A 80 -6.84 -17.36 -13.79
C GLN A 80 -5.67 -18.33 -13.98
N SER A 81 -4.48 -17.96 -13.48
CA SER A 81 -3.29 -18.82 -13.56
C SER A 81 -3.08 -19.67 -12.29
N GLY A 82 -3.85 -19.41 -11.23
CA GLY A 82 -3.61 -19.99 -9.90
C GLY A 82 -4.18 -21.40 -9.70
N LEU A 83 -4.14 -21.85 -8.44
CA LEU A 83 -4.60 -23.18 -8.01
C LEU A 83 -6.10 -23.40 -8.28
N ILE A 84 -6.88 -22.32 -8.34
CA ILE A 84 -8.33 -22.35 -8.57
C ILE A 84 -8.71 -22.70 -10.02
N ARG A 85 -7.74 -22.71 -10.95
CA ARG A 85 -7.97 -23.06 -12.36
C ARG A 85 -8.64 -24.42 -12.58
N ALA A 86 -8.45 -25.37 -11.66
CA ALA A 86 -9.04 -26.71 -11.77
C ALA A 86 -10.53 -26.77 -11.39
N ILE A 87 -11.09 -25.70 -10.84
CA ILE A 87 -12.48 -25.67 -10.35
C ILE A 87 -13.45 -25.37 -11.51
N SER A 88 -14.70 -25.81 -11.41
CA SER A 88 -15.71 -25.56 -12.43
C SER A 88 -16.02 -24.06 -12.62
N PRO A 89 -16.45 -23.64 -13.83
CA PRO A 89 -16.68 -22.23 -14.17
C PRO A 89 -17.54 -21.39 -13.22
N PRO A 90 -18.63 -21.89 -12.59
CA PRO A 90 -19.41 -21.04 -11.69
C PRO A 90 -18.62 -20.60 -10.44
N PHE A 91 -17.71 -21.45 -9.94
CA PHE A 91 -16.90 -21.10 -8.77
C PHE A 91 -15.72 -20.21 -9.15
N ASP A 92 -15.15 -20.33 -10.35
CA ASP A 92 -14.13 -19.44 -10.90
C ASP A 92 -14.59 -17.96 -10.81
N ILE A 93 -15.80 -17.68 -11.33
CA ILE A 93 -16.41 -16.35 -11.28
C ILE A 93 -16.62 -15.90 -9.82
N LEU A 94 -17.10 -16.78 -8.95
CA LEU A 94 -17.31 -16.46 -7.54
C LEU A 94 -15.99 -16.06 -6.84
N PHE A 95 -14.92 -16.82 -7.04
CA PHE A 95 -13.60 -16.50 -6.48
C PHE A 95 -13.05 -15.18 -7.02
N PHE A 96 -13.24 -14.92 -8.31
CA PHE A 96 -12.86 -13.63 -8.89
C PHE A 96 -13.62 -12.45 -8.28
N LEU A 97 -14.94 -12.59 -8.05
CA LEU A 97 -15.73 -11.55 -7.38
C LEU A 97 -15.27 -11.32 -5.94
N ILE A 98 -14.92 -12.38 -5.21
CA ILE A 98 -14.34 -12.29 -3.86
C ILE A 98 -13.01 -11.53 -3.90
N PHE A 99 -12.12 -11.86 -4.86
CA PHE A 99 -10.87 -11.14 -5.06
C PHE A 99 -11.11 -9.65 -5.30
N LEU A 100 -12.00 -9.31 -6.24
CA LEU A 100 -12.31 -7.94 -6.60
C LEU A 100 -12.86 -7.15 -5.40
N PHE A 101 -13.74 -7.76 -4.61
CA PHE A 101 -14.27 -7.17 -3.39
C PHE A 101 -13.18 -6.86 -2.36
N ILE A 102 -12.30 -7.82 -2.07
CA ILE A 102 -11.18 -7.63 -1.13
C ILE A 102 -10.20 -6.57 -1.65
N TYR A 103 -9.94 -6.55 -2.96
CA TYR A 103 -9.10 -5.55 -3.60
C TYR A 103 -9.64 -4.13 -3.39
N TYR A 104 -10.94 -3.91 -3.62
CA TYR A 104 -11.57 -2.60 -3.36
C TYR A 104 -11.56 -2.20 -1.88
N ILE A 105 -11.69 -3.16 -0.97
CA ILE A 105 -11.57 -2.91 0.47
C ILE A 105 -10.14 -2.49 0.84
N SER A 106 -9.10 -3.15 0.30
CA SER A 106 -7.69 -2.76 0.52
C SER A 106 -7.43 -1.34 0.01
N MET A 107 -7.89 -1.04 -1.22
CA MET A 107 -7.79 0.29 -1.82
C MET A 107 -8.46 1.38 -0.97
N SER A 108 -9.68 1.11 -0.49
CA SER A 108 -10.41 2.03 0.39
C SER A 108 -9.70 2.22 1.74
N SER A 109 -9.12 1.14 2.28
CA SER A 109 -8.36 1.19 3.55
C SER A 109 -7.10 2.05 3.43
N ASN A 110 -6.41 1.97 2.30
CA ASN A 110 -5.27 2.85 2.00
C ASN A 110 -5.68 4.32 1.93
N ALA A 111 -6.82 4.62 1.31
CA ALA A 111 -7.37 5.97 1.27
C ALA A 111 -7.74 6.49 2.68
N VAL A 112 -8.34 5.64 3.52
CA VAL A 112 -8.65 5.98 4.92
C VAL A 112 -7.37 6.24 5.73
N GLN A 113 -6.33 5.41 5.57
CA GLN A 113 -5.04 5.65 6.22
C GLN A 113 -4.42 6.99 5.80
N PHE A 114 -4.47 7.30 4.51
CA PHE A 114 -3.98 8.58 4.00
C PHE A 114 -4.77 9.75 4.60
N LEU A 115 -6.10 9.70 4.55
CA LEU A 115 -6.96 10.74 5.11
C LEU A 115 -6.72 10.93 6.61
N TYR A 116 -6.54 9.84 7.36
CA TYR A 116 -6.25 9.93 8.79
C TYR A 116 -4.89 10.60 9.05
N ARG A 117 -3.84 10.25 8.29
CA ARG A 117 -2.52 10.91 8.40
C ARG A 117 -2.62 12.40 8.07
N TYR A 118 -3.35 12.74 7.02
CA TYR A 118 -3.59 14.12 6.61
C TYR A 118 -4.29 14.91 7.71
N LEU A 119 -5.43 14.40 8.22
CA LEU A 119 -6.17 15.05 9.30
C LEU A 119 -5.37 15.17 10.59
N PHE A 120 -4.58 14.15 10.95
CA PHE A 120 -3.72 14.20 12.13
C PHE A 120 -2.67 15.31 12.01
N ILE A 121 -2.03 15.44 10.85
CA ILE A 121 -1.04 16.50 10.61
C ILE A 121 -1.72 17.87 10.59
N CYS A 122 -2.86 18.04 9.89
CA CYS A 122 -3.58 19.31 9.88
C CYS A 122 -4.12 19.69 11.28
N SER A 123 -4.54 18.72 12.10
CA SER A 123 -4.93 18.99 13.49
C SER A 123 -3.76 19.43 14.36
N ALA A 124 -2.56 18.90 14.09
CA ALA A 124 -1.33 19.30 14.75
C ALA A 124 -0.81 20.66 14.22
N GLU A 125 -0.99 20.96 12.94
CA GLU A 125 -0.67 22.27 12.34
C GLU A 125 -1.62 23.37 12.81
N ILE A 126 -2.87 23.09 13.15
CA ILE A 126 -3.70 24.08 13.85
C ILE A 126 -3.06 24.48 15.21
N GLU A 127 -2.27 23.60 15.83
CA GLU A 127 -1.41 23.93 16.98
C GLU A 127 -0.01 24.45 16.60
N GLN A 128 0.49 24.19 15.38
CA GLN A 128 1.87 24.48 14.91
C GLN A 128 2.02 25.39 13.67
N ILE A 129 0.98 26.10 13.21
CA ILE A 129 1.09 27.21 12.23
C ILE A 129 2.00 28.37 12.76
N ILE A 130 2.59 28.19 13.94
CA ILE A 130 3.89 28.75 14.32
C ILE A 130 4.97 27.68 14.07
N ASN A 131 5.64 27.76 12.90
CA ASN A 131 7.01 27.25 12.64
C ASN A 131 7.21 25.77 12.18
N ILE A 132 7.61 25.61 10.90
CA ILE A 132 8.64 24.69 10.34
C ILE A 132 8.20 23.63 9.28
N ASP A 133 8.52 23.98 8.02
CA ASP A 133 9.22 23.31 6.91
C ASP A 133 9.13 21.79 6.58
N GLY A 134 8.54 21.52 5.40
CA GLY A 134 9.15 20.77 4.29
C GLY A 134 9.16 19.23 4.34
N ILE A 135 9.53 18.63 5.48
CA ILE A 135 9.67 17.16 5.61
C ILE A 135 8.30 16.46 5.73
N HIS A 136 7.28 17.19 6.17
CA HIS A 136 5.91 16.67 6.26
C HIS A 136 5.27 16.42 4.88
N LEU A 137 5.62 17.22 3.87
CA LEU A 137 4.98 17.16 2.56
C LEU A 137 5.30 15.84 1.81
N THR A 138 6.55 15.40 1.84
CA THR A 138 6.97 14.16 1.16
C THR A 138 6.39 12.89 1.80
N CYS A 139 6.13 12.90 3.12
CA CYS A 139 5.44 11.80 3.80
C CYS A 139 3.92 11.74 3.50
N MET A 140 3.32 12.86 3.09
CA MET A 140 1.92 12.92 2.67
C MET A 140 1.72 12.49 1.22
N GLU A 141 2.65 12.79 0.32
CA GLU A 141 2.49 12.45 -1.09
C GLU A 141 2.53 10.94 -1.34
N THR A 142 3.35 10.18 -0.60
CA THR A 142 3.56 8.75 -0.89
C THR A 142 2.29 7.88 -0.71
N PRO A 143 1.48 8.03 0.36
CA PRO A 143 0.25 7.25 0.51
C PRO A 143 -0.91 7.74 -0.36
N ALA A 144 -0.90 9.00 -0.81
CA ALA A 144 -1.87 9.53 -1.77
C ALA A 144 -1.64 9.02 -3.19
N ILE A 145 -0.36 8.82 -3.55
CA ILE A 145 0.05 8.29 -4.86
C ILE A 145 -0.42 6.83 -5.01
N LEU A 146 -0.48 6.02 -3.96
CA LEU A 146 -0.83 4.58 -4.10
C LEU A 146 -2.26 4.34 -4.64
N PRO A 147 -3.32 4.94 -4.07
CA PRO A 147 -4.67 4.84 -4.61
C PRO A 147 -4.78 5.45 -6.00
N LEU A 148 -4.04 6.53 -6.26
CA LEU A 148 -4.06 7.26 -7.52
C LEU A 148 -3.35 6.45 -8.62
N VAL A 149 -2.22 5.81 -8.32
CA VAL A 149 -1.52 4.87 -9.20
C VAL A 149 -2.39 3.66 -9.48
N ALA A 150 -3.01 3.05 -8.47
CA ALA A 150 -3.88 1.90 -8.71
C ALA A 150 -5.17 2.27 -9.48
N GLY A 151 -5.72 3.47 -9.27
CA GLY A 151 -6.79 4.03 -10.10
C GLY A 151 -6.35 4.31 -11.54
N CYS A 152 -5.19 4.94 -11.72
CA CYS A 152 -4.58 5.22 -13.02
C CYS A 152 -4.20 3.94 -13.77
N ILE A 153 -3.79 2.88 -13.06
CA ILE A 153 -3.53 1.56 -13.62
C ILE A 153 -4.82 0.97 -14.20
N GLY A 154 -5.94 1.04 -13.47
CA GLY A 154 -7.25 0.61 -13.96
C GLY A 154 -7.71 1.40 -15.19
N ILE A 155 -7.60 2.73 -15.14
CA ILE A 155 -7.96 3.63 -16.24
C ILE A 155 -7.05 3.40 -17.45
N TYR A 156 -5.74 3.22 -17.26
CA TYR A 156 -4.79 2.96 -18.34
C TYR A 156 -5.05 1.61 -19.02
N GLY A 157 -5.40 0.57 -18.24
CA GLY A 157 -5.86 -0.71 -18.81
C GLY A 157 -7.11 -0.52 -19.68
N SER A 158 -8.11 0.21 -19.17
CA SER A 158 -9.33 0.51 -19.94
C SER A 158 -9.06 1.35 -21.19
N ILE A 159 -8.19 2.36 -21.11
CA ILE A 159 -7.87 3.27 -22.24
C ILE A 159 -6.96 2.58 -23.27
N GLY A 160 -5.92 1.87 -22.84
CA GLY A 160 -5.00 1.16 -23.74
C GLY A 160 -5.72 0.18 -24.66
N SER A 161 -6.79 -0.45 -24.17
CA SER A 161 -7.64 -1.35 -24.97
C SER A 161 -8.45 -0.67 -26.08
N ILE A 162 -8.71 0.63 -25.96
CA ILE A 162 -9.41 1.43 -26.97
C ILE A 162 -8.44 1.83 -28.10
N PHE A 163 -7.16 2.02 -27.77
CA PHE A 163 -6.16 2.56 -28.70
C PHE A 163 -5.20 1.53 -29.31
N SER A 164 -5.10 0.32 -28.76
CA SER A 164 -4.27 -0.73 -29.34
C SER A 164 -4.93 -1.29 -30.60
N GLY A 165 -4.50 -0.79 -31.76
CA GLY A 165 -5.02 -1.19 -33.06
C GLY A 165 -4.88 -2.70 -33.31
N LYS A 166 -5.89 -3.28 -33.96
CA LYS A 166 -5.94 -4.70 -34.35
C LYS A 166 -4.71 -5.06 -35.20
N GLY A 167 -3.68 -5.70 -34.62
CA GLY A 167 -2.63 -6.33 -35.44
C GLY A 167 -1.24 -6.52 -34.84
N SER A 168 -0.88 -5.94 -33.70
CA SER A 168 0.46 -6.17 -33.12
C SER A 168 0.47 -7.38 -32.17
N GLN A 169 1.33 -8.37 -32.45
CA GLN A 169 1.65 -9.48 -31.53
C GLN A 169 2.50 -9.03 -30.33
N GLU A 170 2.37 -7.78 -29.91
CA GLU A 170 3.11 -7.26 -28.76
C GLU A 170 2.49 -7.78 -27.47
N VAL A 171 3.33 -7.98 -26.46
CA VAL A 171 2.86 -8.39 -25.13
C VAL A 171 2.02 -7.25 -24.60
N ASP A 172 0.75 -7.53 -24.36
CA ASP A 172 -0.20 -6.54 -23.88
C ASP A 172 0.30 -5.92 -22.54
N PRO A 173 0.49 -4.59 -22.48
CA PRO A 173 0.88 -3.87 -21.27
C PRO A 173 0.03 -4.19 -20.03
N SER A 174 -1.22 -4.64 -20.23
CA SER A 174 -2.14 -5.04 -19.15
C SER A 174 -1.58 -6.12 -18.22
N VAL A 175 -0.71 -7.01 -18.71
CA VAL A 175 -0.12 -8.07 -17.87
C VAL A 175 0.83 -7.49 -16.84
N TYR A 176 1.65 -6.50 -17.23
CA TYR A 176 2.58 -5.82 -16.32
C TYR A 176 1.83 -5.02 -15.26
N ILE A 177 0.73 -4.38 -15.67
CA ILE A 177 -0.19 -3.68 -14.79
C ILE A 177 -0.76 -4.61 -13.72
N THR A 178 -1.20 -5.80 -14.12
CA THR A 178 -1.75 -6.78 -13.17
C THR A 178 -0.68 -7.26 -12.19
N ALA A 179 0.55 -7.46 -12.68
CA ALA A 179 1.69 -7.80 -11.85
C ALA A 179 2.01 -6.72 -10.79
N LEU A 180 1.85 -5.43 -11.12
CA LEU A 180 1.99 -4.32 -10.16
C LEU A 180 0.90 -4.33 -9.08
N GLY A 181 -0.31 -4.77 -9.41
CA GLY A 181 -1.40 -4.92 -8.43
C GLY A 181 -1.04 -5.85 -7.27
N HIS A 182 -0.21 -6.87 -7.50
CA HIS A 182 0.27 -7.77 -6.45
C HIS A 182 1.22 -7.11 -5.44
N TRP A 183 1.81 -5.97 -5.78
CA TRP A 183 2.72 -5.24 -4.91
C TRP A 183 2.01 -4.35 -3.89
N ILE A 184 0.71 -4.05 -4.06
CA ILE A 184 -0.07 -3.23 -3.11
C ILE A 184 0.08 -3.70 -1.66
N PRO A 185 -0.17 -4.99 -1.31
CA PRO A 185 -0.06 -5.46 0.07
C PRO A 185 1.40 -5.57 0.57
N VAL A 186 2.40 -5.41 -0.30
CA VAL A 186 3.82 -5.34 0.05
C VAL A 186 4.23 -3.90 0.37
N LEU A 187 3.83 -2.95 -0.49
CA LEU A 187 4.21 -1.55 -0.39
C LEU A 187 3.57 -0.87 0.81
N ASN A 188 2.32 -1.21 1.13
CA ASN A 188 1.60 -0.60 2.25
C ASN A 188 2.30 -0.78 3.61
N PRO A 189 2.62 -2.02 4.07
CA PRO A 189 3.36 -2.19 5.31
C PRO A 189 4.78 -1.64 5.24
N LEU A 190 5.45 -1.75 4.10
CA LEU A 190 6.81 -1.22 3.92
C LEU A 190 6.87 0.31 4.11
N ILE A 191 6.00 1.04 3.40
CA ILE A 191 5.88 2.49 3.52
C ILE A 191 5.51 2.86 4.96
N THR A 192 4.60 2.12 5.58
CA THR A 192 4.19 2.38 6.97
C THR A 192 5.34 2.19 7.97
N ILE A 193 6.16 1.15 7.82
CA ILE A 193 7.36 0.93 8.65
C ILE A 193 8.36 2.08 8.48
N ILE A 194 8.55 2.57 7.24
CA ILE A 194 9.51 3.65 6.94
C ILE A 194 9.00 5.00 7.42
N VAL A 195 7.72 5.32 7.24
CA VAL A 195 7.16 6.65 7.51
C VAL A 195 6.83 6.84 8.99
N VAL A 196 6.24 5.84 9.65
CA VAL A 196 5.75 5.98 11.03
C VAL A 196 6.91 5.93 12.02
N LYS A 197 7.19 7.05 12.67
CA LYS A 197 8.38 7.30 13.49
C LYS A 197 8.67 6.20 14.55
N PRO A 198 7.72 5.75 15.39
CA PRO A 198 7.99 4.67 16.35
C PRO A 198 8.45 3.35 15.70
N TYR A 199 7.93 3.03 14.52
CA TYR A 199 8.25 1.81 13.78
C TYR A 199 9.61 1.94 13.09
N ARG A 200 9.86 3.06 12.40
CA ARG A 200 11.15 3.37 11.78
C ARG A 200 12.30 3.37 12.77
N GLN A 201 12.12 3.97 13.95
CA GLN A 201 13.17 4.02 14.99
C GLN A 201 13.55 2.62 15.47
N THR A 202 12.58 1.72 15.57
CA THR A 202 12.82 0.33 15.96
C THR A 202 13.59 -0.41 14.87
N PHE A 203 13.26 -0.17 13.60
CA PHE A 203 13.92 -0.81 12.46
C PHE A 203 15.35 -0.29 12.21
N THR A 204 15.56 1.02 12.30
CA THR A 204 16.86 1.66 12.03
C THR A 204 17.84 1.62 13.20
N GLY A 205 17.38 1.21 14.39
CA GLY A 205 18.19 1.24 15.62
C GLY A 205 18.56 2.64 16.11
N ARG A 206 18.15 3.71 15.40
CA ARG A 206 18.42 5.09 15.80
C ARG A 206 17.50 5.48 16.95
N LYS A 207 18.05 5.48 18.17
CA LYS A 207 17.46 6.23 19.29
C LYS A 207 17.46 7.70 18.88
N VAL A 208 16.27 8.28 18.66
CA VAL A 208 16.17 9.74 18.58
C VAL A 208 16.44 10.24 19.98
N THR A 209 17.64 10.77 20.19
CA THR A 209 18.01 11.54 21.37
C THR A 209 16.92 12.59 21.57
N ASN A 210 16.30 12.61 22.75
CA ASN A 210 15.12 13.41 23.07
C ASN A 210 15.32 14.90 22.70
N SER A 211 15.00 15.29 21.47
CA SER A 211 14.96 16.69 21.04
C SER A 211 13.93 17.47 21.85
N THR A 212 12.94 16.78 22.42
CA THR A 212 11.95 17.34 23.34
C THR A 212 12.56 17.83 24.65
N VAL A 213 13.64 17.22 25.15
CA VAL A 213 14.33 17.73 26.36
C VAL A 213 15.07 19.02 26.03
N LEU A 214 15.64 19.14 24.83
CA LEU A 214 16.27 20.38 24.36
C LEU A 214 15.23 21.49 24.14
N PHE A 215 14.05 21.17 23.59
CA PHE A 215 13.01 22.17 23.34
C PHE A 215 12.31 22.67 24.62
N SER A 216 12.06 21.79 25.59
CA SER A 216 11.55 22.20 26.91
C SER A 216 12.60 22.99 27.70
N GLN A 217 13.89 22.73 27.50
CA GLN A 217 14.96 23.55 28.09
C GLN A 217 15.07 24.93 27.44
N THR A 218 14.91 25.05 26.12
CA THR A 218 14.87 26.37 25.47
C THR A 218 13.65 27.16 25.88
N LEU A 219 12.44 26.58 25.91
CA LEU A 219 11.23 27.29 26.37
C LEU A 219 11.33 27.78 27.82
N ASN A 220 11.82 26.94 28.74
CA ASN A 220 12.06 27.35 30.13
C ASN A 220 13.12 28.46 30.25
N ASN A 221 14.06 28.54 29.31
CA ASN A 221 15.06 29.61 29.28
C ASN A 221 14.49 30.92 28.72
N THR A 222 13.61 30.87 27.72
CA THR A 222 12.94 32.06 27.18
C THR A 222 12.00 32.70 28.23
N ASP A 223 11.27 31.89 28.99
CA ASP A 223 10.41 32.37 30.09
C ASP A 223 11.17 32.95 31.27
N ARG A 224 12.44 32.57 31.47
CA ARG A 224 13.29 33.17 32.50
C ARG A 224 13.85 34.53 32.07
N ILE A 225 14.14 34.71 30.78
CA ILE A 225 14.65 35.97 30.24
C ILE A 225 13.55 37.04 30.24
N SER A 226 12.29 36.66 29.99
CA SER A 226 11.17 37.62 30.00
C SER A 226 10.77 38.13 31.39
N ARG A 227 11.15 37.45 32.48
CA ARG A 227 10.84 37.87 33.86
C ARG A 227 11.90 38.75 34.51
N ASN A 228 13.08 38.85 33.91
CA ASN A 228 14.22 39.60 34.46
C ASN A 228 14.43 40.98 33.79
N ASN A 229 13.58 41.34 32.83
CA ASN A 229 13.50 42.67 32.22
C ASN A 229 12.16 43.32 32.60
#